data_AF-A0A101VYM6-F1
#
_entry.id   AF-A0A101VYM6-F1
#
_cell.length_a   1.000
_cell.length_b   1.000
_cell.length_c   1.000
_cell.angle_alpha   90.00
_cell.angle_beta   90.00
_cell.angle_gamma   90.00
#
_symmetry.space_group_name_H-M   'P 1'
#
loop_
_entity.id
_entity.type
_entity.pdbx_description
1 polymer ?
#
loop_
_entity_poly.entity_id
_entity_poly.type
_entity_poly.pdbx_seq_one_letter_code
_entity_poly.pdbx_strand_id
1 'polypeptide(L)'
;MNSVYSELIDKSTKQIKESNYNTENPLNDLRKLLDINFDKLNEIEPPNIINKIWDKIKTGIKNNNVNLTYDDLFGDGLTKYYPNQKISVVMKVNGLYNLLNSIGYHPDKNLRNDNKFIPFINDHRHAGNAIYSDFFITRDKRLIKKAEAIYEHLKIGTKIIFIH
;
A
#
# COMPACT_ATOMS: atom_id res chain seq x y z
N MET A 1 -25.32 -22.24 2.41
CA MET A 1 -24.20 -21.58 1.68
C MET A 1 -23.39 -22.66 0.99
N ASN A 2 -23.12 -22.50 -0.31
CA ASN A 2 -22.66 -23.56 -1.22
C ASN A 2 -21.31 -24.17 -0.79
N SER A 3 -21.29 -25.49 -0.58
CA SER A 3 -20.12 -26.31 -0.17
C SER A 3 -18.84 -26.05 -1.00
N VAL A 4 -19.00 -25.77 -2.30
CA VAL A 4 -17.89 -25.43 -3.21
C VAL A 4 -17.19 -24.11 -2.83
N TYR A 5 -17.94 -23.12 -2.34
CA TYR A 5 -17.37 -21.83 -1.92
C TYR A 5 -16.52 -21.96 -0.65
N SER A 6 -16.95 -22.78 0.31
CA SER A 6 -16.16 -23.07 1.51
C SER A 6 -14.87 -23.83 1.16
N GLU A 7 -14.93 -24.83 0.28
CA GLU A 7 -13.73 -25.56 -0.16
C GLU A 7 -12.72 -24.66 -0.88
N LEU A 8 -13.19 -23.73 -1.71
CA LEU A 8 -12.32 -22.76 -2.38
C LEU A 8 -11.66 -21.82 -1.39
N ILE A 9 -12.42 -21.30 -0.41
CA ILE A 9 -11.87 -20.45 0.66
C ILE A 9 -10.84 -21.23 1.48
N ASP A 10 -11.12 -22.48 1.86
CA ASP A 10 -10.23 -23.31 2.65
C ASP A 10 -8.94 -23.64 1.89
N LYS A 11 -9.05 -23.96 0.60
CA LYS A 11 -7.90 -24.24 -0.27
C LYS A 11 -7.03 -23.01 -0.46
N SER A 12 -7.63 -21.84 -0.71
CA SER A 12 -6.90 -20.57 -0.81
C SER A 12 -6.26 -20.18 0.53
N THR A 13 -6.97 -20.37 1.64
CA THR A 13 -6.46 -20.08 2.99
C THR A 13 -5.27 -20.97 3.33
N LYS A 14 -5.32 -22.26 2.96
CA LYS A 14 -4.23 -23.21 3.15
C LYS A 14 -3.00 -22.82 2.31
N GLN A 15 -3.17 -22.45 1.04
CA GLN A 15 -2.07 -21.98 0.19
C GLN A 15 -1.42 -20.69 0.72
N ILE A 16 -2.22 -19.74 1.21
CA ILE A 16 -1.71 -18.50 1.83
C ILE A 16 -0.90 -18.84 3.08
N LYS A 17 -1.42 -19.73 3.95
CA LYS A 17 -0.70 -20.19 5.15
C LYS A 17 0.63 -20.85 4.77
N GLU A 18 0.64 -21.80 3.85
CA GLU A 18 1.86 -22.49 3.38
C GLU A 18 2.90 -21.52 2.79
N SER A 19 2.46 -20.50 2.03
CA SER A 19 3.36 -19.45 1.51
C SER A 19 3.98 -18.58 2.61
N ASN A 20 3.24 -18.35 3.71
CA ASN A 20 3.67 -17.54 4.84
C ASN A 20 4.69 -18.25 5.75
N TYR A 21 4.69 -19.59 5.80
CA TYR A 21 5.60 -20.38 6.63
C TYR A 21 6.96 -20.67 5.96
N ASN A 22 7.01 -20.76 4.62
CA ASN A 22 8.19 -21.27 3.91
C ASN A 22 9.08 -20.21 3.25
N THR A 23 8.81 -18.92 3.42
CA THR A 23 9.59 -17.85 2.76
C THR A 23 10.15 -16.82 3.75
N GLU A 24 11.44 -16.49 3.57
CA GLU A 24 12.00 -15.21 4.00
C GLU A 24 11.03 -14.10 3.62
N ASN A 25 10.83 -13.12 4.50
CA ASN A 25 9.79 -12.10 4.34
C ASN A 25 9.97 -11.36 3.00
N PRO A 26 9.12 -11.59 1.97
CA PRO A 26 9.36 -11.05 0.63
C PRO A 26 9.39 -9.52 0.61
N LEU A 27 8.71 -8.90 1.58
CA LEU A 27 8.78 -7.46 1.80
C LEU A 27 10.17 -7.03 2.24
N ASN A 28 10.81 -7.76 3.15
CA ASN A 28 12.18 -7.46 3.58
C ASN A 28 13.17 -7.55 2.42
N ASP A 29 13.00 -8.52 1.52
CA ASP A 29 13.88 -8.67 0.36
C ASP A 29 13.65 -7.55 -0.66
N LEU A 30 12.39 -7.17 -0.91
CA LEU A 30 12.05 -5.97 -1.67
C LEU A 30 12.70 -4.73 -1.05
N ARG A 31 12.61 -4.56 0.26
CA ARG A 31 13.16 -3.40 0.99
C ARG A 31 14.68 -3.33 0.91
N LYS A 32 15.38 -4.47 1.00
CA LYS A 32 16.82 -4.58 0.80
C LYS A 32 17.20 -4.25 -0.64
N LEU A 33 16.48 -4.80 -1.62
CA LEU A 33 16.71 -4.55 -3.04
C LEU A 33 16.56 -3.06 -3.40
N LEU A 34 15.62 -2.37 -2.76
CA LEU A 34 15.39 -0.94 -2.95
C LEU A 34 16.27 -0.05 -2.04
N ASP A 35 17.17 -0.65 -1.24
CA ASP A 35 18.04 0.05 -0.27
C ASP A 35 17.27 1.02 0.64
N ILE A 36 16.14 0.55 1.17
CA ILE A 36 15.21 1.40 1.94
C ILE A 36 15.63 1.53 3.39
N ASN A 37 15.76 2.77 3.86
CA ASN A 37 15.84 3.12 5.28
C ASN A 37 14.48 3.63 5.80
N PHE A 38 13.83 2.86 6.68
CA PHE A 38 12.49 3.14 7.21
C PHE A 38 12.40 4.44 8.01
N ASP A 39 13.39 4.70 8.86
CA ASP A 39 13.38 5.87 9.74
C ASP A 39 13.37 7.14 8.88
N LYS A 40 14.21 7.14 7.84
CA LYS A 40 14.26 8.24 6.85
C LYS A 40 12.99 8.37 6.01
N LEU A 41 12.20 7.32 5.82
CA LEU A 41 10.91 7.40 5.11
C LEU A 41 9.81 7.98 5.99
N ASN A 42 9.76 7.59 7.27
CA ASN A 42 8.71 8.02 8.19
C ASN A 42 8.87 9.47 8.68
N GLU A 43 10.03 10.07 8.45
CA GLU A 43 10.30 11.51 8.67
C GLU A 43 9.81 12.41 7.53
N ILE A 44 9.28 11.84 6.45
CA ILE A 44 8.79 12.64 5.31
C ILE A 44 7.50 13.35 5.69
N GLU A 45 7.57 14.67 5.71
CA GLU A 45 6.43 15.55 5.91
C GLU A 45 5.89 16.12 4.58
N PRO A 46 4.59 16.47 4.51
CA PRO A 46 4.00 17.19 3.39
C PRO A 46 4.72 18.53 3.07
N PRO A 47 4.58 19.07 1.84
CA PRO A 47 3.90 18.51 0.68
C PRO A 47 4.81 17.60 -0.17
N ASN A 48 4.25 17.01 -1.23
CA ASN A 48 4.85 16.15 -2.23
C ASN A 48 5.45 14.85 -1.64
N ILE A 49 4.71 14.19 -0.75
CA ILE A 49 5.23 13.01 -0.01
C ILE A 49 5.70 11.91 -0.97
N ILE A 50 4.88 11.53 -1.95
CA ILE A 50 5.23 10.45 -2.90
C ILE A 50 6.50 10.78 -3.71
N ASN A 51 6.67 12.03 -4.13
CA ASN A 51 7.88 12.45 -4.86
C ASN A 51 9.13 12.37 -3.97
N LYS A 52 9.01 12.77 -2.69
CA LYS A 52 10.10 12.65 -1.70
C LYS A 52 10.43 11.18 -1.41
N ILE A 53 9.43 10.30 -1.38
CA ILE A 53 9.63 8.85 -1.25
C ILE A 53 10.40 8.33 -2.47
N TRP A 54 9.98 8.69 -3.69
CA TRP A 54 10.67 8.30 -4.93
C TRP A 54 12.14 8.72 -4.92
N ASP A 55 12.42 9.95 -4.51
CA ASP A 55 13.79 10.47 -4.44
C ASP A 55 14.71 9.68 -3.51
N LYS A 56 14.15 9.08 -2.45
CA LYS A 56 14.92 8.23 -1.52
C LYS A 56 15.14 6.83 -2.09
N ILE A 57 14.19 6.25 -2.81
CA ILE A 57 14.31 4.88 -3.32
C ILE A 57 14.98 4.77 -4.70
N LYS A 58 14.95 5.83 -5.51
CA LYS A 58 15.53 5.81 -6.88
C LYS A 58 17.03 5.51 -6.91
N THR A 59 17.76 5.89 -5.86
CA THR A 59 19.20 5.60 -5.72
C THR A 59 19.42 4.10 -5.51
N GLY A 60 18.62 3.46 -4.64
CA GLY A 60 18.67 2.00 -4.44
C GLY A 60 18.29 1.23 -5.70
N ILE A 61 17.27 1.69 -6.43
CA ILE A 61 16.89 1.15 -7.74
C ILE A 61 18.07 1.20 -8.73
N LYS A 62 18.73 2.36 -8.84
CA LYS A 62 19.90 2.54 -9.72
C LYS A 62 21.08 1.67 -9.31
N ASN A 63 21.42 1.65 -8.02
CA ASN A 63 22.58 0.92 -7.50
C ASN A 63 22.44 -0.60 -7.67
N ASN A 64 21.21 -1.11 -7.54
CA ASN A 64 20.91 -2.53 -7.70
C ASN A 64 20.48 -2.91 -9.13
N ASN A 65 20.63 -1.99 -10.09
CA ASN A 65 20.31 -2.19 -11.51
C ASN A 65 18.88 -2.72 -11.75
N VAL A 66 17.92 -2.23 -10.95
CA VAL A 66 16.52 -2.60 -11.05
C VAL A 66 15.84 -1.73 -12.09
N ASN A 67 15.17 -2.35 -13.07
CA ASN A 67 14.42 -1.63 -14.10
C ASN A 67 13.01 -1.28 -13.58
N LEU A 68 12.93 -0.26 -12.73
CA LEU A 68 11.67 0.31 -12.23
C LEU A 68 11.67 1.83 -12.44
N THR A 69 10.59 2.33 -13.03
CA THR A 69 10.36 3.77 -13.20
C THR A 69 9.40 4.30 -12.15
N TYR A 70 9.29 5.63 -12.06
CA TYR A 70 8.29 6.27 -11.21
C TYR A 70 6.88 5.80 -11.57
N ASP A 71 6.57 5.74 -12.86
CA ASP A 71 5.24 5.39 -13.35
C ASP A 71 4.85 3.94 -13.08
N ASP A 72 5.85 3.03 -13.05
CA ASP A 72 5.62 1.63 -12.70
C ASP A 72 5.11 1.47 -11.24
N LEU A 73 5.55 2.35 -10.33
CA LEU A 73 5.19 2.27 -8.90
C LEU A 73 4.07 3.23 -8.49
N PHE A 74 4.20 4.50 -8.87
CA PHE A 74 3.34 5.58 -8.39
C PHE A 74 2.44 6.17 -9.49
N GLY A 75 2.68 5.86 -10.76
CA GLY A 75 1.86 6.29 -11.87
C GLY A 75 0.75 5.29 -12.23
N ASP A 76 0.51 5.15 -13.52
CA ASP A 76 -0.52 4.24 -14.07
C ASP A 76 0.05 2.86 -14.43
N GLY A 77 1.07 2.39 -13.72
CA GLY A 77 1.71 1.10 -13.96
C GLY A 77 0.73 -0.07 -14.03
N LEU A 78 -0.37 -0.03 -13.28
CA LEU A 78 -1.45 -1.03 -13.39
C LEU A 78 -2.12 -1.06 -14.77
N THR A 79 -2.24 0.08 -15.46
CA THR A 79 -2.83 0.15 -16.81
C THR A 79 -2.00 -0.67 -17.81
N LYS A 80 -0.69 -0.80 -17.59
CA LYS A 80 0.18 -1.67 -18.42
C LYS A 80 -0.26 -3.14 -18.38
N TYR A 81 -0.71 -3.62 -17.23
CA TYR A 81 -1.17 -5.00 -17.04
C TYR A 81 -2.65 -5.19 -17.40
N TYR A 82 -3.42 -4.09 -17.42
CA TYR A 82 -4.84 -4.09 -17.76
C TYR A 82 -5.17 -3.02 -18.83
N PRO A 83 -4.58 -3.12 -20.04
CA PRO A 83 -4.64 -2.03 -21.04
C PRO A 83 -6.05 -1.69 -21.52
N ASN A 84 -6.98 -2.64 -21.44
CA ASN A 84 -8.36 -2.48 -21.89
C ASN A 84 -9.36 -2.21 -20.75
N GLN A 85 -8.88 -1.99 -19.52
CA GLN A 85 -9.74 -1.81 -18.36
C GLN A 85 -9.57 -0.40 -17.78
N LYS A 86 -10.69 0.26 -17.51
CA LYS A 86 -10.68 1.52 -16.77
C LYS A 86 -10.41 1.23 -15.29
N ILE A 87 -9.19 1.52 -14.85
CA ILE A 87 -8.82 1.38 -13.44
C ILE A 87 -9.51 2.49 -12.64
N SER A 88 -10.30 2.11 -11.65
CA SER A 88 -10.99 3.07 -10.79
C SER A 88 -10.01 3.81 -9.88
N VAL A 89 -10.34 5.04 -9.49
CA VAL A 89 -9.50 5.82 -8.54
C VAL A 89 -9.34 5.08 -7.21
N VAL A 90 -10.39 4.41 -6.73
CA VAL A 90 -10.33 3.56 -5.53
C VAL A 90 -9.29 2.46 -5.67
N MET A 91 -9.20 1.80 -6.83
CA MET A 91 -8.17 0.78 -7.06
C MET A 91 -6.76 1.39 -7.04
N LYS A 92 -6.58 2.62 -7.54
CA LYS A 92 -5.30 3.32 -7.46
C LYS A 92 -4.93 3.65 -6.01
N VAL A 93 -5.87 4.19 -5.23
CA VAL A 93 -5.67 4.48 -3.80
C VAL A 93 -5.26 3.23 -3.05
N ASN A 94 -5.99 2.13 -3.29
CA ASN A 94 -5.72 0.83 -2.71
C ASN A 94 -4.33 0.30 -3.10
N GLY A 95 -3.98 0.37 -4.39
CA GLY A 95 -2.66 -0.05 -4.88
C GLY A 95 -1.52 0.74 -4.20
N LEU A 96 -1.66 2.07 -4.13
CA LEU A 96 -0.69 2.93 -3.47
C LEU A 96 -0.61 2.67 -1.97
N TYR A 97 -1.73 2.42 -1.29
CA TYR A 97 -1.72 2.06 0.14
C TYR A 97 -0.90 0.80 0.40
N ASN A 98 -1.14 -0.25 -0.38
CA ASN A 98 -0.36 -1.49 -0.31
C ASN A 98 1.11 -1.26 -0.63
N LEU A 99 1.41 -0.44 -1.64
CA LEU A 99 2.79 -0.10 -2.00
C LEU A 99 3.50 0.62 -0.86
N LEU A 100 2.90 1.68 -0.30
CA LEU A 100 3.45 2.44 0.83
C LEU A 100 3.73 1.54 2.03
N ASN A 101 2.80 0.64 2.35
CA ASN A 101 3.00 -0.35 3.39
C ASN A 101 4.16 -1.32 3.07
N SER A 102 4.26 -1.75 1.80
CA SER A 102 5.30 -2.68 1.34
C SER A 102 6.69 -2.07 1.37
N ILE A 103 6.86 -0.83 0.91
CA ILE A 103 8.12 -0.10 0.98
C ILE A 103 8.43 0.40 2.40
N GLY A 104 7.44 0.40 3.29
CA GLY A 104 7.63 0.69 4.72
C GLY A 104 7.47 2.15 5.11
N TYR A 105 6.63 2.90 4.39
CA TYR A 105 6.12 4.19 4.83
C TYR A 105 4.92 3.98 5.77
N HIS A 106 5.10 4.31 7.05
CA HIS A 106 4.17 4.04 8.15
C HIS A 106 3.49 2.65 8.08
N PRO A 107 4.29 1.57 8.08
CA PRO A 107 3.78 0.24 7.81
C PRO A 107 2.92 -0.27 8.96
N ASP A 108 1.91 -1.05 8.58
CA ASP A 108 1.11 -1.84 9.48
C ASP A 108 1.93 -3.02 10.00
N LYS A 109 1.78 -3.31 11.30
CA LYS A 109 2.60 -4.31 11.99
C LYS A 109 1.89 -5.66 12.03
N ASN A 110 2.67 -6.74 11.99
CA ASN A 110 2.21 -8.11 12.22
C ASN A 110 1.11 -8.59 11.24
N LEU A 111 1.17 -8.17 9.98
CA LEU A 111 0.21 -8.59 8.95
C LEU A 111 0.22 -10.10 8.65
N ARG A 112 1.25 -10.83 9.10
CA ARG A 112 1.29 -12.31 9.08
C ARG A 112 0.32 -12.96 10.08
N ASN A 113 -0.20 -12.19 11.03
CA ASN A 113 -1.23 -12.64 11.95
C ASN A 113 -2.61 -12.31 11.36
N ASP A 114 -3.44 -13.32 11.14
CA ASP A 114 -4.79 -13.19 10.60
C ASP A 114 -5.62 -12.13 11.36
N ASN A 115 -5.44 -12.04 12.69
CA ASN A 115 -6.12 -11.06 13.55
C ASN A 115 -5.72 -9.60 13.27
N LYS A 116 -4.64 -9.37 12.53
CA LYS A 116 -4.16 -8.05 12.10
C LYS A 116 -4.35 -7.81 10.61
N PHE A 117 -4.45 -8.86 9.81
CA PHE A 117 -4.72 -8.76 8.38
C PHE A 117 -6.12 -8.22 8.08
N ILE A 118 -7.16 -8.72 8.77
CA ILE A 118 -8.53 -8.22 8.54
C ILE A 118 -8.68 -6.73 8.90
N PRO A 119 -8.20 -6.25 10.06
CA PRO A 119 -8.16 -4.81 10.35
C PRO A 119 -7.42 -4.00 9.28
N PHE A 120 -6.27 -4.47 8.80
CA PHE A 120 -5.52 -3.81 7.73
C PHE A 120 -6.34 -3.64 6.44
N ILE A 121 -7.04 -4.70 6.00
CA ILE A 121 -7.91 -4.63 4.83
C ILE A 121 -9.07 -3.66 5.05
N ASN A 122 -9.60 -3.57 6.27
CA ASN A 122 -10.65 -2.62 6.60
C ASN A 122 -10.15 -1.17 6.56
N ASP A 123 -8.99 -0.87 7.16
CA ASP A 123 -8.39 0.47 7.13
C ASP A 123 -8.10 0.93 5.70
N HIS A 124 -7.49 0.02 4.93
CA HIS A 124 -7.23 0.20 3.50
C HIS A 124 -8.50 0.53 2.72
N ARG A 125 -9.57 -0.26 2.90
CA ARG A 125 -10.86 -0.02 2.22
C ARG A 125 -11.52 1.25 2.70
N HIS A 126 -11.38 1.60 3.98
CA HIS A 126 -11.93 2.82 4.53
C HIS A 126 -11.31 4.05 3.86
N ALA A 127 -9.98 4.10 3.74
CA ALA A 127 -9.28 5.16 3.01
C ALA A 127 -9.61 5.15 1.50
N GLY A 128 -9.74 3.97 0.90
CA GLY A 128 -10.14 3.84 -0.51
C GLY A 128 -11.54 4.39 -0.79
N ASN A 129 -12.53 4.09 0.06
CA ASN A 129 -13.91 4.51 -0.14
C ASN A 129 -14.16 5.97 0.27
N ALA A 130 -13.37 6.51 1.20
CA ALA A 130 -13.54 7.87 1.69
C ALA A 130 -13.30 8.94 0.63
N ILE A 131 -12.70 8.60 -0.52
CA ILE A 131 -12.53 9.52 -1.65
C ILE A 131 -13.85 10.04 -2.24
N TYR A 132 -14.95 9.35 -1.97
CA TYR A 132 -16.29 9.76 -2.41
C TYR A 132 -17.00 10.66 -1.39
N SER A 133 -16.32 10.97 -0.29
CA SER A 133 -16.83 11.81 0.79
C SER A 133 -16.05 13.13 0.85
N ASP A 134 -16.67 14.16 1.39
CA ASP A 134 -16.00 15.44 1.68
C ASP A 134 -14.93 15.30 2.77
N PHE A 135 -15.16 14.37 3.72
CA PHE A 135 -14.31 14.17 4.89
C PHE A 135 -13.93 12.69 5.07
N PHE A 136 -12.67 12.46 5.41
CA PHE A 136 -12.15 11.18 5.90
C PHE A 136 -11.75 11.32 7.36
N ILE A 137 -12.47 10.64 8.25
CA ILE A 137 -12.33 10.81 9.70
C ILE A 137 -11.71 9.54 10.29
N THR A 138 -10.61 9.68 11.02
CA THR A 138 -9.99 8.53 11.69
C THR A 138 -9.18 8.94 12.93
N ARG A 139 -8.91 7.97 13.81
CA ARG A 139 -8.02 8.11 14.97
C ARG A 139 -6.67 7.41 14.76
N ASP A 140 -6.46 6.77 13.62
CA ASP A 140 -5.20 6.11 13.31
C ASP A 140 -4.23 7.07 12.59
N LYS A 141 -3.16 7.46 13.28
CA LYS A 141 -2.14 8.37 12.74
C LYS A 141 -1.38 7.80 11.55
N ARG A 142 -1.14 6.49 11.50
CA ARG A 142 -0.43 5.84 10.37
C ARG A 142 -1.32 5.80 9.14
N LEU A 143 -2.60 5.52 9.33
CA LEU A 143 -3.60 5.58 8.27
C LEU A 143 -3.68 6.99 7.68
N ILE A 144 -3.69 8.03 8.53
CA ILE A 144 -3.67 9.43 8.08
C ILE A 144 -2.45 9.72 7.22
N LYS A 145 -1.24 9.41 7.70
CA LYS A 145 -0.01 9.70 6.94
C LYS A 145 -0.01 9.04 5.55
N LYS A 146 -0.50 7.80 5.46
CA LYS A 146 -0.67 7.12 4.16
C LYS A 146 -1.74 7.78 3.30
N ALA A 147 -2.90 8.08 3.87
CA ALA A 147 -4.00 8.73 3.15
C ALA A 147 -3.62 10.12 2.64
N GLU A 148 -2.92 10.94 3.44
CA GLU A 148 -2.40 12.25 3.05
C GLU A 148 -1.48 12.15 1.84
N ALA A 149 -0.50 11.24 1.88
CA ALA A 149 0.43 11.02 0.77
C ALA A 149 -0.30 10.63 -0.53
N ILE A 150 -1.29 9.73 -0.43
CA ILE A 150 -2.04 9.22 -1.57
C ILE A 150 -2.99 10.30 -2.12
N TYR A 151 -3.72 10.99 -1.25
CA TYR A 151 -4.72 11.97 -1.65
C TYR A 151 -4.06 13.19 -2.29
N GLU A 152 -2.93 13.63 -1.74
CA GLU A 152 -2.11 14.67 -2.36
C GLU A 152 -1.67 14.25 -3.77
N HIS A 153 -1.09 13.05 -3.90
CA HIS A 153 -0.54 12.55 -5.16
C HIS A 153 -1.61 12.39 -6.25
N LEU A 154 -2.78 11.85 -5.89
CA LEU A 154 -3.90 11.66 -6.80
C LEU A 154 -4.81 12.90 -6.93
N LYS A 155 -4.46 14.01 -6.26
CA LYS A 155 -5.24 15.26 -6.23
C LYS A 155 -6.70 15.06 -5.80
N ILE A 156 -6.91 14.21 -4.80
CA ILE A 156 -8.21 13.93 -4.20
C ILE A 156 -8.61 15.07 -3.27
N GLY A 157 -9.84 15.56 -3.40
CA GLY A 157 -10.36 16.71 -2.64
C GLY A 157 -10.88 16.41 -1.22
N THR A 158 -10.94 15.14 -0.83
CA THR A 158 -11.39 14.69 0.50
C THR A 158 -10.48 15.23 1.59
N LYS A 159 -11.07 15.91 2.59
CA LYS A 159 -10.34 16.47 3.74
C LYS A 159 -10.16 15.43 4.83
N ILE A 160 -8.96 15.29 5.36
CA ILE A 160 -8.66 14.32 6.43
C ILE A 160 -8.82 15.00 7.80
N ILE A 161 -9.56 14.36 8.70
CA ILE A 161 -9.80 14.83 10.08
C ILE A 161 -9.30 13.77 11.06
N PHE A 162 -8.36 14.17 11.92
CA PHE A 162 -7.93 13.38 13.06
C PHE A 162 -8.84 13.65 14.26
N ILE A 163 -9.33 12.59 14.91
CA ILE A 163 -10.03 12.70 16.18
C ILE A 163 -9.12 12.19 17.31
N HIS A 164 -9.02 12.97 18.39
CA HIS A 164 -8.25 12.64 19.59
C HIS A 164 -8.98 11.66 20.50
#